data_AF-A0AAU9G5Z2-F1
#
_entry.id   AF-A0AAU9G5Z2-F1
#
_cell.length_a   1.000
_cell.length_b   1.000
_cell.length_c   1.000
_cell.angle_alpha   90.00
_cell.angle_beta   90.00
_cell.angle_gamma   90.00
#
_symmetry.space_group_name_H-M   'P 1'
#
loop_
_entity.id
_entity.type
_entity.pdbx_description
1 polymer ?
#
loop_
_entity_poly.entity_id
_entity_poly.type
_entity_poly.pdbx_seq_one_letter_code
_entity_poly.pdbx_strand_id
1 'polypeptide(L)'
;MAEEPNFETAAPIEQRDLPTLQEALQTNPADGPRPLTIAEYRARQDKKAIPKHKRSGQRLKLLQQRRLVKEMIQFSKNESDRQRYIHRSSSKSRREVSQWCETTQTGCIIANAPICFNIKF
;
A
#
# COMPACT_ATOMS: atom_id res chain seq x y z
N MET A 1 -70.94 13.43 -7.73
CA MET A 1 -69.85 12.57 -7.22
C MET A 1 -68.89 12.38 -8.38
N ALA A 2 -67.80 13.15 -8.42
CA ALA A 2 -66.80 13.04 -9.48
C ALA A 2 -65.71 12.07 -8.99
N GLU A 3 -65.47 11.00 -9.74
CA GLU A 3 -64.44 10.01 -9.45
C GLU A 3 -63.06 10.64 -9.70
N GLU A 4 -62.19 10.61 -8.68
CA GLU A 4 -60.82 11.10 -8.83
C GLU A 4 -59.98 10.11 -9.66
N PRO A 5 -59.18 10.58 -10.63
CA PRO A 5 -58.36 9.69 -11.45
C PRO A 5 -57.19 9.13 -10.62
N ASN A 6 -57.14 7.80 -10.55
CA ASN A 6 -56.05 7.07 -9.91
C ASN A 6 -54.85 7.01 -10.89
N PHE A 7 -53.77 7.72 -10.58
CA PHE A 7 -52.53 7.66 -11.37
C PHE A 7 -51.62 6.57 -10.78
N GLU A 8 -51.73 5.35 -11.32
CA GLU A 8 -50.79 4.28 -11.01
C GLU A 8 -49.38 4.70 -11.48
N THR A 9 -48.44 4.80 -10.55
CA THR A 9 -47.04 5.07 -10.84
C THR A 9 -46.44 3.86 -11.56
N ALA A 10 -46.44 3.89 -12.89
CA ALA A 10 -45.71 2.91 -13.70
C ALA A 10 -44.23 2.87 -13.28
N ALA A 11 -43.67 1.67 -13.15
CA ALA A 11 -42.28 1.48 -12.78
C ALA A 11 -41.37 2.23 -13.77
N PRO A 12 -40.29 2.89 -13.31
CA PRO A 12 -39.41 3.66 -14.19
C PRO A 12 -38.84 2.76 -15.28
N ILE A 13 -39.12 3.11 -16.53
CA ILE A 13 -38.60 2.42 -17.71
C ILE A 13 -37.16 2.88 -17.91
N GLU A 14 -36.20 1.98 -17.78
CA GLU A 14 -34.80 2.28 -18.13
C GLU A 14 -34.69 2.41 -19.65
N GLN A 15 -34.69 3.64 -20.16
CA GLN A 15 -34.36 3.92 -21.54
C GLN A 15 -32.85 3.67 -21.75
N ARG A 16 -32.51 2.59 -22.46
CA ARG A 16 -31.11 2.21 -22.74
C ARG A 16 -30.73 2.65 -24.14
N ASP A 17 -30.19 3.86 -24.24
CA ASP A 17 -29.79 4.45 -25.52
C ASP A 17 -28.43 3.91 -26.03
N LEU A 18 -27.65 3.22 -25.18
CA LEU A 18 -26.32 2.69 -25.52
C LEU A 18 -26.09 1.28 -24.95
N PRO A 19 -25.28 0.46 -25.64
CA PRO A 19 -24.93 -0.88 -25.15
C PRO A 19 -24.15 -0.81 -23.85
N THR A 20 -24.38 -1.79 -22.99
CA THR A 20 -23.69 -1.90 -21.70
C THR A 20 -22.20 -2.16 -21.94
N LEU A 21 -21.32 -1.73 -21.02
CA LEU A 21 -19.87 -2.01 -21.09
C LEU A 21 -19.56 -3.50 -21.36
N GLN A 22 -20.38 -4.42 -20.82
CA GLN A 22 -20.23 -5.85 -21.05
C GLN A 22 -20.55 -6.24 -22.51
N GLU A 23 -21.58 -5.64 -23.11
CA GLU A 23 -21.96 -5.86 -24.51
C GLU A 23 -20.91 -5.26 -25.45
N ALA A 24 -20.38 -4.08 -25.13
CA ALA A 24 -19.29 -3.46 -25.87
C ALA A 24 -18.01 -4.33 -25.83
N LEU A 25 -17.66 -4.88 -24.67
CA LEU A 25 -16.51 -5.77 -24.51
C LEU A 25 -16.68 -7.12 -25.21
N GLN A 26 -17.93 -7.60 -25.38
CA GLN A 26 -18.22 -8.79 -26.19
C GLN A 26 -17.99 -8.52 -27.69
N THR A 27 -18.36 -7.33 -28.16
CA THR A 27 -18.13 -6.94 -29.57
C THR A 27 -16.65 -6.71 -29.88
N ASN A 28 -15.92 -6.05 -28.97
CA ASN A 28 -14.49 -5.76 -29.11
C ASN A 28 -13.73 -6.16 -27.84
N PRO A 29 -13.20 -7.39 -27.76
CA PRO A 29 -12.43 -7.84 -26.59
C PRO A 29 -11.10 -7.08 -26.42
N ALA A 30 -10.66 -6.33 -27.45
CA ALA A 30 -9.48 -5.49 -27.43
C ALA A 30 -9.67 -4.12 -26.75
N ASP A 31 -10.92 -3.67 -26.58
CA ASP A 31 -11.24 -2.39 -25.91
C ASP A 31 -11.22 -2.52 -24.37
N GLY A 32 -11.08 -3.75 -23.87
CA GLY A 32 -10.90 -4.03 -22.46
C GLY A 32 -9.45 -3.82 -21.98
N PRO A 33 -9.23 -3.70 -20.66
CA PRO A 33 -7.89 -3.69 -20.12
C PRO A 33 -7.19 -4.99 -20.54
N ARG A 34 -6.07 -4.85 -21.28
CA ARG A 34 -5.32 -6.00 -21.80
C ARG A 34 -5.01 -6.96 -20.65
N PRO A 35 -5.43 -8.24 -20.75
CA PRO A 35 -5.15 -9.21 -19.70
C PRO A 35 -3.64 -9.36 -19.56
N LEU A 36 -3.17 -9.24 -18.32
CA LEU A 36 -1.75 -9.34 -18.01
C LEU A 36 -1.32 -10.80 -18.13
N THR A 37 -0.26 -11.07 -18.88
CA THR A 37 0.30 -12.42 -18.96
C THR A 37 0.92 -12.83 -17.62
N ILE A 38 1.00 -14.13 -17.36
CA ILE A 38 1.61 -14.66 -16.13
C ILE A 38 3.07 -14.19 -16.00
N ALA A 39 3.80 -14.07 -17.12
CA ALA A 39 5.16 -13.57 -17.15
C ALA A 39 5.25 -12.09 -16.75
N GLU A 40 4.37 -11.24 -17.29
CA GLU A 40 4.31 -9.82 -16.92
C GLU A 40 3.86 -9.62 -15.47
N TYR A 41 2.98 -10.47 -14.95
CA TYR A 41 2.58 -10.47 -13.55
C TYR A 41 3.78 -10.75 -12.65
N ARG A 42 4.53 -11.83 -12.91
CA ARG A 42 5.74 -12.18 -12.16
C ARG A 42 6.79 -11.08 -12.21
N ALA A 43 7.05 -10.52 -13.40
CA ALA A 43 7.98 -9.41 -13.58
C ALA A 43 7.60 -8.14 -12.79
N ARG A 44 6.30 -7.93 -12.49
CA ARG A 44 5.84 -6.82 -11.64
C ARG A 44 6.05 -7.08 -10.15
N GLN A 45 6.04 -8.33 -9.71
CA GLN A 45 6.28 -8.70 -8.31
C GLN A 45 7.75 -8.54 -7.93
N ASP A 46 8.66 -8.82 -8.87
CA ASP A 46 10.12 -8.80 -8.63
C ASP A 46 10.75 -7.40 -8.58
N LYS A 47 9.95 -6.34 -8.48
CA LYS A 47 10.44 -4.96 -8.37
C LYS A 47 11.14 -4.77 -7.02
N LYS A 48 12.44 -5.06 -6.99
CA LYS A 48 13.35 -4.65 -5.92
C LYS A 48 13.16 -3.15 -5.68
N ALA A 49 12.93 -2.77 -4.43
CA ALA A 49 12.73 -1.37 -4.07
C ALA A 49 13.92 -0.55 -4.59
N ILE A 50 13.67 0.37 -5.52
CA ILE A 50 14.71 1.20 -6.11
C ILE A 50 15.37 1.98 -4.95
N PRO A 51 16.70 1.87 -4.77
CA PRO A 51 17.38 2.55 -3.68
C PRO A 51 17.20 4.06 -3.85
N LYS A 52 16.52 4.69 -2.89
CA LYS A 52 16.30 6.14 -2.92
C LYS A 52 17.63 6.86 -2.73
N HIS A 53 17.96 7.78 -3.63
CA HIS A 53 19.15 8.63 -3.51
C HIS A 53 19.13 9.38 -2.17
N LYS A 54 20.19 9.21 -1.37
CA LYS A 54 20.38 9.96 -0.12
C LYS A 54 20.79 11.38 -0.48
N ARG A 55 19.85 12.32 -0.40
CA ARG A 55 20.16 13.74 -0.59
C ARG A 55 20.93 14.23 0.64
N SER A 56 22.10 14.82 0.42
CA SER A 56 22.87 15.55 1.42
C SER A 56 22.72 17.05 1.20
N GLY A 57 22.84 17.85 2.25
CA GLY A 57 22.76 19.32 2.16
C GLY A 57 22.18 19.97 3.40
N GLN A 58 22.66 21.17 3.73
CA GLN A 58 22.26 21.90 4.94
C GLN A 58 20.75 22.19 4.97
N ARG A 59 20.19 22.67 3.85
CA ARG A 59 18.74 22.94 3.72
C ARG A 59 17.90 21.70 3.97
N LEU A 60 18.32 20.54 3.45
CA LEU A 60 17.58 19.29 3.64
C LEU A 60 17.65 18.80 5.09
N LYS A 61 18.83 18.90 5.71
CA LYS A 61 19.02 18.58 7.14
C LYS A 61 18.12 19.44 8.03
N LEU A 62 18.04 20.75 7.76
CA LEU A 62 17.15 21.67 8.48
C LEU A 62 15.67 21.29 8.33
N LEU A 63 15.23 20.91 7.12
CA LEU A 63 13.85 20.46 6.90
C LEU A 63 13.54 19.16 7.66
N GLN A 64 14.49 18.22 7.70
CA GLN A 64 14.35 16.98 8.47
C GLN A 64 14.22 17.28 9.97
N GLN A 65 15.08 18.14 10.51
CA GLN A 65 15.03 18.58 11.90
C GLN A 65 13.68 19.24 12.24
N ARG A 66 13.19 20.15 11.39
CA ARG A 66 11.86 20.79 11.60
C ARG A 66 10.71 19.79 11.63
N ARG A 67 10.74 18.77 10.77
CA ARG A 67 9.73 17.69 10.79
C ARG A 67 9.79 16.88 12.08
N LEU A 68 11.00 16.51 12.52
CA LEU A 68 11.19 15.79 13.78
C LEU A 68 10.65 16.58 14.98
N VAL A 69 10.96 17.87 15.07
CA VAL A 69 10.43 18.73 16.15
C VAL A 69 8.91 18.76 16.13
N LYS A 70 8.28 18.86 14.94
CA LYS A 70 6.82 18.82 14.80
C LYS A 70 6.24 17.48 15.27
N GLU A 71 6.87 16.36 14.92
CA GLU A 71 6.46 15.02 15.37
C GLU A 71 6.58 14.89 16.90
N MET A 72 7.67 15.39 17.51
CA MET A 72 7.85 15.38 18.96
C MET A 72 6.79 16.20 19.69
N ILE A 73 6.46 17.39 19.19
CA ILE A 73 5.37 18.22 19.73
C ILE A 73 4.02 17.52 19.59
N GLN A 74 3.82 16.76 18.52
CA GLN A 74 2.58 16.00 18.33
C GLN A 74 2.49 14.84 19.33
N PHE A 75 3.58 14.10 19.55
CA PHE A 75 3.61 13.03 20.54
C PHE A 75 3.45 13.54 21.98
N SER A 76 3.97 14.73 22.31
CA SER A 76 3.76 15.30 23.64
C SER A 76 2.31 15.71 23.89
N LYS A 77 1.53 15.95 22.83
CA LYS A 77 0.10 16.34 22.94
C LYS A 77 -0.82 15.13 23.01
N ASN A 78 -0.56 14.09 22.20
CA ASN A 78 -1.44 12.94 22.05
C ASN A 78 -0.69 11.61 22.16
N GLU A 79 -0.88 10.87 23.26
CA GLU A 79 -0.23 9.55 23.46
C GLU A 79 -0.72 8.50 22.43
N SER A 80 -1.94 8.63 21.93
CA SER A 80 -2.46 7.77 20.85
C SER A 80 -1.67 7.89 19.54
N ASP A 81 -1.11 9.07 19.26
CA ASP A 81 -0.25 9.28 18.08
C ASP A 81 1.11 8.60 18.25
N ARG A 82 1.63 8.60 19.48
CA ARG A 82 2.85 7.88 19.85
C ARG A 82 2.68 6.36 19.70
N GLN A 83 1.58 5.80 20.19
CA GLN A 83 1.28 4.37 20.02
C GLN A 83 1.13 3.96 18.56
N ARG A 84 0.43 4.77 17.74
CA ARG A 84 0.33 4.55 16.29
C ARG A 84 1.68 4.60 15.59
N TYR A 85 2.58 5.46 16.03
CA TYR A 85 3.95 5.53 15.52
C TYR A 85 4.76 4.27 15.86
N ILE A 86 4.70 3.80 17.11
CA ILE A 86 5.39 2.57 17.57
C ILE A 86 4.89 1.33 16.81
N HIS A 87 3.58 1.22 16.60
CA HIS A 87 3.01 0.13 15.79
C HIS A 87 3.49 0.19 14.33
N ARG A 88 3.63 1.39 13.76
CA ARG A 88 4.14 1.59 12.40
C ARG A 88 5.64 1.31 12.28
N SER A 89 6.44 1.63 13.30
CA SER A 89 7.88 1.36 13.28
C SER A 89 8.19 -0.13 13.47
N SER A 90 7.49 -0.81 14.39
CA SER A 90 7.62 -2.25 14.64
C SER A 90 7.19 -3.12 13.45
N SER A 91 6.16 -2.71 12.70
CA SER A 91 5.75 -3.40 11.47
C SER A 91 6.74 -3.26 10.32
N LYS A 92 7.49 -2.14 10.26
CA LYS A 92 8.57 -1.94 9.28
C LYS A 92 9.81 -2.76 9.61
N SER A 93 10.24 -2.78 10.88
CA SER A 93 11.40 -3.57 11.30
C SER A 93 11.17 -5.07 11.11
N ARG A 94 9.96 -5.59 11.37
CA ARG A 94 9.62 -6.99 11.07
C ARG A 94 9.77 -7.32 9.59
N ARG A 95 9.29 -6.46 8.68
CA ARG A 95 9.41 -6.69 7.23
C ARG A 95 10.86 -6.64 6.76
N GLU A 96 11.66 -5.72 7.30
CA GLU A 96 13.10 -5.64 6.98
C GLU A 96 13.85 -6.88 7.51
N VAL A 97 13.57 -7.35 8.73
CA VAL A 97 14.18 -8.57 9.30
C VAL A 97 13.77 -9.84 8.53
N SER A 98 12.50 -9.97 8.14
CA SER A 98 12.05 -11.09 7.30
C SER A 98 12.71 -11.09 5.92
N GLN A 99 12.89 -9.93 5.31
CA GLN A 99 13.58 -9.79 4.01
C GLN A 99 15.08 -10.16 4.09
N TRP A 100 15.72 -9.94 5.24
CA TRP A 100 17.08 -10.42 5.52
C TRP A 100 17.15 -11.94 5.76
N CYS A 101 16.10 -12.56 6.31
CA CYS A 101 16.06 -14.02 6.53
C CYS A 101 15.75 -14.79 5.23
N GLU A 102 14.98 -14.22 4.31
CA GLU A 102 14.65 -14.88 3.03
C GLU A 102 15.85 -14.87 2.06
N THR A 103 16.72 -13.86 2.14
CA THR A 103 17.92 -13.75 1.28
C THR A 103 19.06 -14.68 1.69
N THR A 104 19.04 -15.24 2.89
CA THR A 104 20.04 -16.20 3.38
C THR A 104 19.63 -17.67 3.18
N GLN A 105 18.37 -17.96 2.85
CA GLN A 105 17.92 -19.34 2.61
C GLN A 105 18.37 -19.95 1.27
N THR A 106 18.85 -19.15 0.31
CA THR A 106 19.43 -19.67 -0.94
C THR A 106 20.95 -19.90 -0.86
N GLY A 107 21.57 -19.70 0.31
CA GLY A 107 22.95 -20.06 0.52
C GLY A 107 23.39 -19.88 1.97
N CYS A 108 23.80 -20.99 2.58
CA CYS A 108 24.56 -21.14 3.83
C CYS A 108 23.78 -21.72 5.02
N ILE A 109 23.91 -23.05 5.14
CA ILE A 109 24.45 -23.78 6.30
C ILE A 109 24.20 -23.09 7.65
N ILE A 110 23.33 -23.72 8.44
CA ILE A 110 23.13 -23.47 9.87
C ILE A 110 24.48 -23.69 10.59
N ALA A 111 25.23 -22.62 10.81
CA ALA A 111 26.29 -22.59 11.80
C ALA A 111 25.71 -21.95 13.05
N ASN A 112 25.41 -22.79 14.05
CA ASN A 112 25.13 -22.35 15.41
C ASN A 112 26.32 -21.53 15.93
N ALA A 113 26.20 -20.21 15.93
CA ALA A 113 27.12 -19.32 16.64
C ALA A 113 26.34 -18.61 17.75
N PRO A 114 26.65 -18.86 19.04
CA PRO A 114 26.04 -18.11 20.12
C PRO A 114 26.54 -16.66 20.06
N ILE A 115 25.60 -15.72 19.93
CA ILE A 115 25.85 -14.29 20.01
C ILE A 115 26.17 -13.97 21.48
N CYS A 116 27.46 -13.99 21.82
CA CYS A 116 27.96 -13.48 23.09
C CYS A 116 27.90 -11.94 23.08
N PHE A 117 26.82 -11.36 23.61
CA PHE A 117 26.81 -9.95 23.99
C PHE A 117 27.73 -9.76 25.20
N ASN A 118 28.94 -9.24 24.96
CA ASN A 118 29.88 -8.87 26.01
C ASN A 118 29.51 -7.47 26.52
N ILE A 119 28.66 -7.40 27.54
CA ILE A 119 28.40 -6.17 28.30
C ILE A 119 29.42 -6.12 29.43
N LYS A 120 30.41 -5.22 29.32
CA LYS A 120 31.24 -4.82 30.47
C LYS A 120 30.49 -3.74 31.24
N PHE A 121 30.27 -3.99 32.53
CA PHE A 121 29.96 -2.97 33.53
C PHE A 121 31.19 -2.08 33.78
#